data_AF-A0A7C6QXP8-F1
#
_entry.id   AF-A0A7C6QXP8-F1
#
_cell.length_a   1.000
_cell.length_b   1.000
_cell.length_c   1.000
_cell.angle_alpha   90.00
_cell.angle_beta   90.00
_cell.angle_gamma   90.00
#
_symmetry.space_group_name_H-M   'P 1'
#
loop_
_entity.id
_entity.type
_entity.pdbx_description
1 polymer ?
#
loop_
_entity_poly.entity_id
_entity_poly.type
_entity_poly.pdbx_seq_one_letter_code
_entity_poly.pdbx_strand_id
1 'polypeptide(L)' 'MIAKYLVDTDWAVYYLRGKEPFVTKLQEYLPHGLGLSIITVAELYEGIFRSTRPDDSILAAHQVL' A
#
# COMPACT_ATOMS: atom_id res chain seq x y z
N MET A 1 -6.54 -12.78 -13.24
CA MET A 1 -5.25 -12.06 -13.21
C MET A 1 -4.35 -12.77 -12.21
N ILE A 2 -3.09 -13.02 -12.56
CA ILE A 2 -2.10 -13.60 -11.63
C ILE A 2 -1.18 -12.45 -11.21
N ALA A 3 -1.02 -12.22 -9.92
CA ALA A 3 -0.07 -11.23 -9.40
C ALA A 3 1.36 -11.68 -9.74
N LYS A 4 2.13 -10.83 -10.42
CA LYS A 4 3.52 -11.10 -10.80
C LYS A 4 4.50 -10.56 -9.77
N TYR A 5 4.13 -9.49 -9.09
CA TYR A 5 4.94 -8.83 -8.07
C TYR A 5 4.17 -8.77 -6.76
N LEU A 6 4.84 -9.10 -5.66
CA LEU A 6 4.33 -8.91 -4.31
C LEU A 6 4.90 -7.60 -3.76
N VAL A 7 4.03 -6.71 -3.30
CA VAL A 7 4.43 -5.42 -2.75
C VAL A 7 4.82 -5.60 -1.28
N ASP A 8 6.00 -5.11 -0.93
CA ASP A 8 6.50 -5.06 0.44
C ASP A 8 5.75 -4.01 1.28
N THR A 9 5.69 -4.20 2.60
CA THR A 9 4.93 -3.34 3.51
C THR A 9 5.44 -1.90 3.50
N ASP A 10 6.77 -1.69 3.49
CA ASP A 10 7.33 -0.33 3.45
C ASP A 10 6.99 0.39 2.14
N TRP A 11 6.98 -0.35 1.01
CA TRP A 11 6.59 0.20 -0.29
C TRP A 11 5.12 0.60 -0.32
N ALA A 12 4.23 -0.21 0.26
CA ALA A 12 2.82 0.13 0.39
C ALA A 12 2.63 1.39 1.27
N VAL A 13 3.35 1.50 2.39
CA VAL A 13 3.32 2.70 3.25
C VAL A 13 3.83 3.93 2.50
N TYR A 14 4.93 3.83 1.76
CA TYR A 14 5.47 4.94 0.99
C TYR A 14 4.56 5.37 -0.16
N TYR A 15 3.91 4.41 -0.83
CA TYR A 15 2.89 4.69 -1.84
C TYR A 15 1.72 5.48 -1.25
N LEU A 16 1.15 5.01 -0.14
CA LEU A 16 0.03 5.66 0.56
C LEU A 16 0.40 7.08 1.06
N ARG A 17 1.68 7.33 1.31
CA ARG A 17 2.20 8.66 1.70
C ARG A 17 2.55 9.55 0.49
N GLY A 18 2.32 9.09 -0.74
CA GLY A 18 2.66 9.84 -1.95
C GLY A 18 4.17 10.04 -2.14
N LYS A 19 5.01 9.15 -1.60
CA LYS A 19 6.46 9.30 -1.63
C LYS A 19 7.04 8.76 -2.94
N GLU A 20 7.76 9.60 -3.67
CA GLU A 20 8.55 9.15 -4.82
C GLU A 20 9.87 8.46 -4.37
N PRO A 21 10.42 7.52 -5.16
CA PRO A 21 9.95 7.05 -6.47
C PRO A 21 8.88 5.95 -6.42
N PHE A 22 8.36 5.63 -5.23
CA PHE A 22 7.51 4.46 -4.98
C PHE A 22 6.17 4.55 -5.69
N VAL A 23 5.58 5.76 -5.78
CA VAL A 23 4.35 6.00 -6.54
C VAL A 23 4.55 5.67 -8.01
N THR A 24 5.54 6.29 -8.64
CA THR A 24 5.82 6.07 -10.06
C THR A 24 6.14 4.60 -10.35
N LYS A 25 7.00 3.96 -9.53
CA LYS A 25 7.39 2.56 -9.75
C LYS A 25 6.25 1.57 -9.61
N LEU A 26 5.36 1.76 -8.63
CA LEU A 26 4.21 0.88 -8.47
C LEU A 26 3.17 1.10 -9.58
N GLN A 27 2.99 2.33 -10.05
CA GLN A 27 2.16 2.60 -11.23
C GLN A 27 2.70 1.93 -12.50
N GLU A 28 4.03 1.92 -12.70
CA GLU A 28 4.68 1.20 -13.81
C GLU A 28 4.43 -0.31 -13.75
N TYR A 29 4.37 -0.92 -12.56
CA TYR A 29 4.16 -2.36 -12.39
C TYR A 29 2.70 -2.79 -12.34
N LEU A 30 1.76 -1.86 -12.09
CA LEU A 30 0.34 -2.15 -11.99
C LEU A 30 -0.21 -2.93 -13.21
N PRO A 31 0.10 -2.56 -14.47
CA PRO A 31 -0.36 -3.31 -15.66
C PRO A 31 0.19 -4.75 -15.74
N HIS A 32 1.28 -5.04 -15.03
CA HIS A 32 1.92 -6.36 -15.00
C HIS A 32 1.43 -7.26 -13.86
N GLY A 33 0.56 -6.74 -12.99
CA GLY A 33 -0.03 -7.46 -11.86
C GLY A 33 0.76 -7.26 -10.57
N LEU A 34 0.15 -6.50 -9.65
CA LEU A 34 0.60 -6.36 -8.26
C LEU A 34 -0.29 -7.16 -7.33
N GLY A 35 0.31 -7.74 -6.29
CA GLY A 35 -0.39 -8.37 -5.18
C GLY A 35 0.12 -7.82 -3.85
N LEU A 36 -0.72 -7.91 -2.82
CA LEU A 36 -0.37 -7.65 -1.43
C LEU A 36 -0.51 -8.94 -0.63
N SER A 37 0.42 -9.18 0.29
CA SER A 37 0.28 -10.26 1.26
C SER A 37 -0.80 -9.88 2.28
N ILE A 38 -1.57 -10.85 2.76
CA ILE A 38 -2.51 -10.62 3.87
C ILE A 38 -1.78 -10.12 5.14
N ILE A 39 -0.50 -10.48 5.30
CA ILE A 39 0.33 -9.98 6.40
C ILE A 39 0.60 -8.48 6.26
N THR A 40 0.94 -8.02 5.05
CA THR A 40 1.11 -6.59 4.76
C THR A 40 -0.19 -5.81 5.02
N VAL A 41 -1.35 -6.38 4.66
CA VAL A 41 -2.64 -5.76 4.97
C VAL A 41 -2.84 -5.62 6.49
N ALA A 42 -2.50 -6.64 7.27
CA ALA A 42 -2.59 -6.58 8.72
C ALA A 42 -1.65 -5.53 9.33
N GLU A 43 -0.41 -5.41 8.84
CA GLU A 43 0.54 -4.40 9.28
C GLU A 43 0.08 -2.98 8.93
N LEU A 44 -0.47 -2.77 7.74
CA LEU A 44 -1.06 -1.49 7.34
C LEU A 44 -2.23 -1.11 8.23
N TYR A 45 -3.14 -2.05 8.50
CA TYR A 45 -4.26 -1.83 9.41
C TYR A 45 -3.75 -1.44 10.80
N GLU A 46 -2.83 -2.21 11.34
CA GLU A 46 -2.25 -1.95 12.65
C GLU A 46 -1.56 -0.57 12.71
N GLY A 47 -0.82 -0.18 11.67
CA GLY A 47 -0.19 1.14 11.56
C GLY A 47 -1.18 2.30 11.46
N ILE A 48 -2.33 2.10 10.80
CA ILE A 48 -3.43 3.07 10.72
C ILE A 48 -4.01 3.34 12.11
N PHE A 49 -4.29 2.29 12.88
CA PHE A 49 -4.89 2.43 14.22
C PHE A 49 -3.90 2.94 15.28
N ARG A 50 -2.59 2.82 15.04
CA ARG A 50 -1.55 3.49 15.84
C ARG A 50 -1.29 4.94 15.45
N SER A 51 -1.83 5.40 14.31
CA SER A 51 -1.55 6.74 13.81
C SER A 51 -2.25 7.82 14.66
N THR A 52 -1.70 9.03 14.65
CA THR A 52 -2.31 10.17 15.34
C THR A 52 -3.59 10.69 14.65
N ARG A 53 -3.85 10.22 13.41
CA ARG A 53 -5.02 10.57 12.59
C ARG A 53 -5.55 9.32 11.87
N PRO A 54 -6.22 8.40 12.58
CA PRO A 54 -6.68 7.14 12.02
C PRO A 54 -7.66 7.35 10.85
N ASP A 55 -8.58 8.30 10.96
CA ASP A 55 -9.61 8.57 9.94
C ASP A 55 -9.01 8.97 8.57
N ASP A 56 -8.04 9.89 8.58
CA ASP A 56 -7.28 10.29 7.38
C ASP A 56 -6.56 9.08 6.75
N SER A 57 -6.06 8.17 7.59
CA SER A 57 -5.26 7.02 7.17
C SER A 57 -6.14 5.88 6.62
N ILE A 58 -7.34 5.69 7.18
CA ILE A 58 -8.36 4.75 6.66
C ILE A 58 -8.82 5.20 5.27
N LEU A 59 -9.10 6.49 5.09
CA LEU A 59 -9.53 7.04 3.79
C LEU A 59 -8.50 6.78 2.70
N ALA A 60 -7.21 6.97 2.99
CA ALA A 60 -6.12 6.67 2.07
C ALA A 60 -6.03 5.17 1.73
N ALA A 61 -6.19 4.29 2.73
CA ALA A 61 -6.09 2.84 2.53
C ALA A 61 -7.23 2.27 1.66
N HIS A 62 -8.46 2.76 1.81
CA HIS A 62 -9.61 2.34 0.98
C HIS A 62 -9.48 2.70 -0.50
N GLN A 63 -8.55 3.58 -0.89
CA GLN A 63 -8.30 3.89 -2.30
C GLN A 63 -7.40 2.84 -2.97
N VAL A 64 -6.74 1.98 -2.19
CA VAL A 64 -5.64 1.11 -2.66
C VAL A 64 -5.84 -0.37 -2.32
N LEU A 65 -6.58 -0.66 -1.23
CA LEU A 65 -7.01 -2.02 -0.83
C LEU A 65 -8.42 -2.32 -1.34
#